data_AF-A0A1G5U4U9-F1
#
_entry.id   AF-A0A1G5U4U9-F1
#
_cell.length_a   1.000
_cell.length_b   1.000
_cell.length_c   1.000
_cell.angle_alpha   90.00
_cell.angle_beta   90.00
_cell.angle_gamma   90.00
#
_symmetry.space_group_name_H-M   'P 1'
#
loop_
_entity.id
_entity.type
_entity.pdbx_description
1 polymer ?
#
loop_
_entity_poly.entity_id
_entity_poly.type
_entity_poly.pdbx_seq_one_letter_code
_entity_poly.pdbx_strand_id
1 'polypeptide(L)' 'MTELEQIERDITAVRDSILIAMRAPDDGSLYAAFKIRRQASLDLYRRYLAELLVRREDLRAMTRH' A
#
# COMPACT_ATOMS: atom_id res chain seq x y z
N MET A 1 17.49 9.31 10.92
CA MET A 1 16.44 8.58 10.18
C MET A 1 16.90 8.46 8.75
N THR A 2 17.14 7.24 8.30
CA THR A 2 17.60 6.92 6.94
C THR A 2 16.43 6.79 5.98
N GLU A 3 16.69 6.90 4.68
CA GLU A 3 15.69 6.67 3.64
C GLU A 3 15.08 5.26 3.75
N LEU A 4 15.90 4.26 4.08
CA LEU A 4 15.45 2.88 4.30
C LEU A 4 14.45 2.77 5.47
N GLU A 5 14.74 3.43 6.60
CA GLU A 5 13.81 3.45 7.75
C GLU A 5 12.49 4.15 7.41
N GLN A 6 12.51 5.18 6.56
CA GLN A 6 11.29 5.84 6.12
C GLN A 6 10.45 4.90 5.23
N ILE A 7 11.09 4.22 4.27
CA ILE A 7 10.40 3.27 3.39
C ILE A 7 9.79 2.10 4.16
N GLU A 8 10.45 1.56 5.19
CA GLU A 8 9.88 0.48 6.02
C GLU A 8 8.63 0.96 6.79
N ARG A 9 8.63 2.21 7.27
CA ARG A 9 7.44 2.82 7.89
C ARG A 9 6.31 3.00 6.87
N ASP A 10 6.62 3.49 5.68
CA ASP A 10 5.63 3.70 4.62
C ASP A 10 5.03 2.36 4.15
N ILE A 11 5.84 1.32 3.99
CA ILE A 11 5.39 -0.05 3.68
C ILE A 11 4.38 -0.52 4.73
N THR A 12 4.68 -0.32 6.02
CA THR A 12 3.80 -0.71 7.12
C THR A 12 2.47 0.03 7.06
N ALA A 13 2.52 1.36 6.90
CA ALA A 13 1.32 2.18 6.80
C ALA A 13 0.43 1.81 5.60
N VAL A 14 1.03 1.52 4.44
CA VAL A 14 0.29 1.12 3.23
C VAL A 14 -0.34 -0.27 3.40
N ARG A 15 0.37 -1.22 4.03
CA ARG A 15 -0.20 -2.55 4.33
C ARG A 15 -1.41 -2.45 5.25
N ASP A 16 -1.32 -1.63 6.30
CA ASP A 16 -2.44 -1.39 7.21
C ASP A 16 -3.62 -0.73 6.49
N SER A 17 -3.34 0.26 5.63
CA SER A 17 -4.37 0.93 4.82
C SER A 17 -5.10 -0.04 3.88
N ILE A 18 -4.36 -0.96 3.24
CA ILE A 18 -4.95 -2.03 2.42
C ILE A 18 -5.83 -2.94 3.27
N LEU A 19 -5.37 -3.31 4.47
CA LEU A 19 -6.06 -4.21 5.36
C LEU A 19 -7.38 -3.61 5.88
N ILE A 20 -7.37 -2.33 6.23
CA ILE A 20 -8.55 -1.54 6.58
C ILE A 20 -9.51 -1.44 5.38
N ALA A 21 -8.99 -1.09 4.21
CA ALA A 21 -9.79 -0.96 2.99
C ALA A 21 -10.40 -2.29 2.53
N MET A 22 -9.79 -3.44 2.83
CA MET A 22 -10.38 -4.76 2.58
C MET A 22 -11.45 -5.14 3.62
N ARG A 23 -11.29 -4.73 4.88
CA ARG A 23 -12.23 -5.04 5.97
C ARG A 23 -13.44 -4.11 6.06
N ALA A 24 -13.41 -2.97 5.37
CA ALA A 24 -14.54 -2.05 5.36
C ALA A 24 -15.84 -2.79 4.97
N PRO A 25 -16.91 -2.70 5.77
CA PRO A 25 -18.16 -3.40 5.49
C PRO A 25 -18.67 -3.07 4.09
N ASP A 26 -19.19 -4.07 3.39
CA ASP A 26 -19.93 -3.87 2.15
C ASP A 26 -21.32 -3.38 2.57
N ASP A 27 -21.49 -2.06 2.71
CA ASP A 27 -22.80 -1.45 2.94
C ASP A 27 -23.67 -1.77 1.73
N GLY A 28 -24.45 -2.86 1.86
CA GLY A 28 -25.17 -3.54 0.79
C GLY A 28 -26.27 -2.73 0.09
N SER A 29 -26.27 -1.41 0.23
CA SER A 29 -27.29 -0.51 -0.30
C SER A 29 -26.79 0.53 -1.31
N LEU A 30 -25.47 0.65 -1.58
CA LEU A 30 -24.97 1.72 -2.47
C LEU A 30 -23.94 1.24 -3.52
N TYR A 31 -24.48 1.09 -4.74
CA TYR A 31 -23.91 1.46 -6.04
C TYR A 31 -22.62 0.77 -6.52
N ALA A 32 -22.68 0.12 -7.68
CA ALA A 32 -21.50 -0.45 -8.37
C ALA A 32 -20.32 0.53 -8.50
N ALA A 33 -20.57 1.84 -8.59
CA ALA A 33 -19.51 2.85 -8.61
C ALA A 33 -18.72 2.94 -7.29
N PHE A 34 -19.34 2.69 -6.13
CA PHE A 34 -18.63 2.65 -4.85
C PHE A 34 -17.69 1.44 -4.78
N LYS A 35 -18.15 0.28 -5.25
CA LYS A 35 -17.32 -0.93 -5.40
C LYS A 35 -16.16 -0.71 -6.37
N ILE A 36 -16.42 -0.12 -7.54
CA ILE A 36 -15.38 0.24 -8.52
C ILE A 36 -14.36 1.20 -7.92
N ARG A 37 -14.82 2.25 -7.21
CA ARG A 37 -13.93 3.23 -6.57
C ARG A 37 -13.07 2.60 -5.48
N ARG A 38 -13.67 1.75 -4.63
CA ARG A 38 -12.95 1.01 -3.59
C ARG A 38 -11.90 0.08 -4.19
N GLN A 39 -12.25 -0.64 -5.26
CA GLN A 39 -11.32 -1.50 -5.97
C GLN A 39 -10.18 -0.69 -6.60
N ALA A 40 -10.47 0.43 -7.24
CA ALA A 40 -9.46 1.32 -7.81
C ALA A 40 -8.50 1.87 -6.73
N SER A 41 -9.02 2.24 -5.56
CA SER A 41 -8.19 2.64 -4.41
C SER A 41 -7.30 1.50 -3.93
N LEU A 42 -7.82 0.27 -3.81
CA LEU A 42 -7.03 -0.90 -3.43
C LEU A 42 -5.92 -1.20 -4.45
N ASP A 43 -6.22 -1.09 -5.74
CA ASP A 43 -5.22 -1.30 -6.80
C ASP A 43 -4.13 -0.22 -6.77
N LEU A 44 -4.48 1.02 -6.46
CA LEU A 44 -3.50 2.10 -6.27
C LEU A 44 -2.58 1.82 -5.06
N TYR A 45 -3.14 1.41 -3.92
CA TYR A 45 -2.32 1.04 -2.76
C TYR A 45 -1.41 -0.15 -3.03
N ARG A 46 -1.89 -1.16 -3.80
CA ARG A 46 -1.09 -2.32 -4.18
C ARG A 46 0.07 -1.96 -5.10
N ARG A 47 -0.15 -1.08 -6.07
CA ARG A 47 0.91 -0.57 -6.95
C ARG A 47 1.96 0.20 -6.14
N TYR A 48 1.50 1.11 -5.28
CA TYR A 48 2.40 1.89 -4.44
C TYR A 48 3.22 1.01 -3.48
N LEU A 49 2.61 -0.03 -2.90
CA LEU A 49 3.33 -1.01 -2.08
C LEU A 49 4.41 -1.75 -2.89
N ALA A 50 4.13 -2.14 -4.13
CA ALA A 50 5.11 -2.79 -4.99
C ALA A 50 6.31 -1.88 -5.28
N GLU A 51 6.07 -0.61 -5.56
CA GLU A 51 7.12 0.39 -5.77
C GLU A 51 8.01 0.57 -4.54
N LEU A 52 7.40 0.67 -3.35
CA LEU A 52 8.13 0.77 -2.08
C LEU A 52 8.98 -0.47 -1.80
N LEU A 53 8.47 -1.66 -2.11
CA LEU A 53 9.22 -2.91 -1.94
C LEU A 53 10.44 -2.97 -2.85
N VAL A 54 10.32 -2.56 -4.12
CA VAL A 54 11.46 -2.48 -5.05
C VAL A 54 12.51 -1.50 -4.51
N ARG A 55 12.07 -0.27 -4.17
CA ARG A 55 12.99 0.77 -3.66
C ARG A 55 13.70 0.36 -2.37
N ARG A 56 13.01 -0.39 -1.49
CA ARG A 56 13.63 -0.96 -0.29
C ARG A 56 14.75 -1.95 -0.64
N GLU A 57 14.51 -2.85 -1.60
CA GLU A 57 15.54 -3.81 -2.02
C GLU A 57 16.74 -3.09 -2.66
N ASP A 58 16.50 -2.07 -3.48
CA ASP A 58 17.57 -1.25 -4.08
C ASP A 58 18.42 -0.56 -3.00
N LEU A 59 17.79 0.10 -2.02
CA LEU A 59 18.49 0.74 -0.92
C LEU A 59 19.27 -0.27 -0.07
N ARG A 60 18.69 -1.43 0.22
CA ARG A 60 19.38 -2.51 0.94
C ARG A 60 20.61 -2.99 0.17
N ALA A 61 20.52 -3.13 -1.14
CA ALA A 61 21.65 -3.51 -1.99
C ALA A 61 22.76 -2.45 -1.95
N MET A 62 22.41 -1.17 -2.01
CA MET A 62 23.38 -0.05 -1.93
C MET A 62 24.07 0.04 -0.57
N THR A 63 23.40 -0.31 0.53
CA THR A 63 24.01 -0.31 1.88
C THR A 63 24.88 -1.53 2.20
N ARG A 64 24.89 -2.57 1.35
CA ARG A 64 25.72 -3.77 1.54
C ARG A 64 27.10 -3.67 0.88
N HIS A 65 27.36 -2.60 0.14
CA HIS A 65 28.63 -2.27 -0.49
C HIS A 65 29.36 -1.18 0.29
#